data_AF-A0A2D4K4S7-F1
#
_entry.id   AF-A0A2D4K4S7-F1
#
_cell.length_a   1.000
_cell.length_b   1.000
_cell.length_c   1.000
_cell.angle_alpha   90.00
_cell.angle_beta   90.00
_cell.angle_gamma   90.00
#
_symmetry.space_group_name_H-M   'P 1'
#
loop_
_entity.id
_entity.type
_entity.pdbx_description
1 polymer ?
#
loop_
_entity_poly.entity_id
_entity_poly.type
_entity_poly.pdbx_seq_one_letter_code
_entity_poly.pdbx_strand_id
1 'polypeptide(L)'
;DEMAEVKKEVLERLRRYLCDKIIAERHFDYLRSKKILSREDTEEISCRTSSRKKAGKLLDYLAEHPKGLDTLIESIKCEKTQNFLLEKITDAVLKAKNEKLESLKGTCCTNCMASVCE
;
A
#
# COMPACT_ATOMS: atom_id res chain seq x y z
N ASP A 1 -4.80 -15.92 -1.86
CA ASP A 1 -5.30 -14.71 -1.21
C ASP A 1 -5.38 -13.63 -2.28
N GLU A 2 -6.53 -13.49 -2.94
CA GLU A 2 -6.68 -12.62 -4.12
C GLU A 2 -6.27 -11.16 -3.86
N MET A 3 -6.46 -10.68 -2.63
CA MET A 3 -6.10 -9.32 -2.24
C MET A 3 -4.60 -9.14 -2.06
N ALA A 4 -3.87 -10.15 -1.61
CA ALA A 4 -2.42 -10.09 -1.50
C ALA A 4 -1.75 -9.88 -2.87
N GLU A 5 -2.23 -10.55 -3.92
CA GLU A 5 -1.70 -10.38 -5.28
C GLU A 5 -1.94 -8.98 -5.83
N VAL A 6 -3.14 -8.42 -5.61
CA VAL A 6 -3.47 -7.03 -6.00
C VAL A 6 -2.58 -6.03 -5.28
N LYS A 7 -2.42 -6.19 -3.96
CA LYS A 7 -1.57 -5.31 -3.16
C LYS A 7 -0.11 -5.39 -3.62
N LYS A 8 0.37 -6.58 -3.96
CA LYS A 8 1.72 -6.79 -4.49
C LYS A 8 1.91 -6.10 -5.84
N GLU A 9 0.95 -6.22 -6.76
CA GLU A 9 0.99 -5.53 -8.05
C GLU A 9 1.00 -4.00 -7.89
N VAL A 10 0.15 -3.46 -7.01
CA VAL A 10 0.12 -2.02 -6.69
C VAL A 10 1.46 -1.57 -6.11
N LEU A 11 2.03 -2.36 -5.20
CA LEU A 11 3.36 -2.11 -4.63
C LEU A 11 4.44 -2.09 -5.71
N GLU A 12 4.43 -3.04 -6.65
CA GLU A 12 5.42 -3.09 -7.74
C GLU A 12 5.27 -1.91 -8.72
N ARG A 13 4.04 -1.57 -9.12
CA ARG A 13 3.76 -0.39 -9.97
C ARG A 13 4.21 0.91 -9.30
N LEU A 14 3.91 1.05 -8.02
CA LEU A 14 4.27 2.24 -7.24
C LEU A 14 5.71 2.19 -6.70
N ARG A 15 6.41 1.04 -6.79
CA ARG A 15 7.73 0.83 -6.17
C ARG A 15 8.72 1.92 -6.55
N ARG A 16 8.83 2.24 -7.84
CA ARG A 16 9.73 3.29 -8.33
C ARG A 16 9.41 4.67 -7.75
N TYR A 17 8.13 4.99 -7.65
CA TYR A 17 7.66 6.29 -7.19
C TYR A 17 7.78 6.43 -5.66
N LEU A 18 7.34 5.42 -4.92
CA LEU A 18 7.41 5.37 -3.47
C LEU A 18 8.85 5.32 -2.98
N CYS A 19 9.72 4.56 -3.64
CA CYS A 19 11.13 4.51 -3.32
C CYS A 19 11.85 5.87 -3.46
N ASP A 20 11.33 6.77 -4.29
CA ASP A 20 11.86 8.13 -4.48
C ASP A 20 11.30 9.15 -3.48
N LYS A 21 10.02 9.00 -3.11
CA LYS A 21 9.28 10.00 -2.30
C LYS A 21 9.08 9.61 -0.84
N ILE A 22 9.14 8.32 -0.49
CA ILE A 22 9.01 7.84 0.89
C ILE A 22 10.30 8.11 1.65
N ILE A 23 10.14 8.60 2.87
CA ILE A 23 11.23 8.72 3.84
C ILE A 23 11.06 7.59 4.85
N ALA A 24 11.75 6.47 4.61
CA ALA A 24 11.66 5.27 5.46
C ALA A 24 11.91 5.58 6.94
N GLU A 25 12.84 6.50 7.22
CA GLU A 25 13.24 6.90 8.57
C GLU A 25 12.10 7.48 9.41
N ARG A 26 11.13 8.18 8.79
CA ARG A 26 9.98 8.73 9.53
C ARG A 26 8.95 7.67 9.91
N HIS A 27 8.86 6.60 9.12
CA HIS A 27 7.84 5.57 9.31
C HIS A 27 8.32 4.40 10.18
N PHE A 28 9.60 4.34 10.57
CA PHE A 28 10.14 3.25 11.38
C PHE A 28 9.44 3.10 12.73
N ASP A 29 9.21 4.19 13.47
CA ASP A 29 8.50 4.15 14.76
C ASP A 29 7.10 3.55 14.63
N TYR A 30 6.36 3.97 13.59
CA TYR A 30 5.01 3.51 13.35
C TYR A 30 4.97 2.03 12.94
N LEU A 31 5.84 1.63 12.02
CA LEU A 31 5.91 0.26 11.52
C LEU A 31 6.37 -0.72 12.61
N ARG A 32 7.28 -0.29 13.47
CA ARG A 32 7.72 -1.05 14.64
C ARG A 32 6.59 -1.21 15.65
N SER A 33 5.81 -0.16 15.91
CA SER A 33 4.64 -0.22 16.80
C SER A 33 3.56 -1.20 16.29
N LYS A 34 3.45 -1.36 14.97
CA LYS A 34 2.50 -2.29 14.33
C LYS A 34 3.06 -3.71 14.16
N LYS A 35 4.28 -3.98 14.66
CA LYS A 35 5.00 -5.26 14.55
C LYS A 35 5.16 -5.77 13.10
N ILE A 36 5.25 -4.85 12.15
CA ILE A 36 5.51 -5.17 10.73
C ILE A 36 7.02 -5.30 10.48
N LEU A 37 7.82 -4.51 11.19
CA LEU A 37 9.28 -4.59 11.15
C LEU A 37 9.82 -4.89 12.53
N SER A 38 10.85 -5.75 12.60
CA SER A 38 11.61 -5.94 13.81
C SER A 38 12.64 -4.83 13.97
N ARG A 39 13.18 -4.73 15.19
CA ARG A 39 14.27 -3.79 15.49
C ARG A 39 15.46 -4.01 14.55
N GLU A 40 15.83 -5.28 14.33
CA GLU A 40 16.94 -5.64 13.45
C GLU A 40 16.69 -5.23 11.99
N ASP A 41 15.46 -5.43 11.48
CA ASP A 41 15.10 -5.03 10.11
C ASP A 41 15.19 -3.50 9.95
N THR A 42 14.69 -2.75 10.93
CA THR A 42 14.78 -1.29 10.91
C THR A 42 16.22 -0.79 10.99
N GLU A 43 17.08 -1.46 11.77
CA GLU A 43 18.52 -1.17 11.83
C GLU A 43 19.22 -1.51 10.50
N GLU A 44 18.88 -2.63 9.84
CA GLU A 44 19.43 -2.97 8.52
C GLU A 44 19.03 -1.95 7.45
N ILE A 45 17.75 -1.57 7.42
CA ILE A 45 17.23 -0.60 6.46
C ILE A 45 17.89 0.76 6.72
N SER A 46 18.01 1.19 7.99
CA SER A 46 18.64 2.47 8.35
C SER A 46 20.13 2.52 7.98
N CYS A 47 20.85 1.40 8.08
CA CYS A 47 22.26 1.28 7.69
C CYS A 47 22.51 1.45 6.18
N ARG A 48 21.47 1.47 5.33
CA ARG A 48 21.69 1.69 3.89
C ARG A 48 22.05 3.15 3.60
N THR A 49 23.00 3.35 2.71
CA THR A 49 23.58 4.67 2.40
C THR A 49 22.64 5.64 1.67
N SER A 50 21.64 5.15 0.93
CA SER A 50 20.72 6.00 0.17
C SER A 50 19.30 5.82 0.66
N SER A 51 18.57 6.91 0.91
CA SER A 51 17.14 6.92 1.26
C SER A 51 16.31 6.08 0.30
N ARG A 52 16.62 6.13 -1.00
CA ARG A 52 16.03 5.26 -2.02
C ARG A 52 16.24 3.77 -1.72
N LYS A 53 17.46 3.35 -1.39
CA LYS A 53 17.73 1.94 -1.02
C LYS A 53 17.01 1.55 0.28
N LYS A 54 16.90 2.48 1.25
CA LYS A 54 16.12 2.29 2.49
C LYS A 54 14.65 2.00 2.16
N ALA A 55 14.01 2.90 1.42
CA ALA A 55 12.61 2.77 1.02
C ALA A 55 12.37 1.51 0.16
N GLY A 56 13.28 1.18 -0.74
CA GLY A 56 13.18 -0.01 -1.59
C GLY A 56 13.20 -1.33 -0.80
N LYS A 57 14.00 -1.41 0.28
CA LYS A 57 14.01 -2.55 1.19
C LYS A 57 12.77 -2.60 2.07
N LEU A 58 12.37 -1.45 2.63
CA LEU A 58 11.13 -1.31 3.39
C LEU A 58 9.91 -1.83 2.61
N LEU A 59 9.78 -1.42 1.35
CA LEU A 59 8.68 -1.86 0.47
C LEU A 59 8.71 -3.37 0.19
N ASP A 60 9.89 -3.99 0.21
CA ASP A 60 10.05 -5.43 0.03
C ASP A 60 9.42 -6.20 1.20
N TYR A 61 9.78 -5.83 2.44
CA TYR A 61 9.17 -6.39 3.65
C TYR A 61 7.65 -6.16 3.69
N LEU A 62 7.18 -4.97 3.27
CA LEU A 62 5.75 -4.68 3.21
C LEU A 62 5.00 -5.54 2.18
N ALA A 63 5.67 -5.99 1.11
CA ALA A 63 5.09 -6.87 0.11
C ALA A 63 4.96 -8.33 0.61
N GLU A 64 5.79 -8.73 1.57
CA GLU A 64 5.71 -10.06 2.20
C GLU A 64 4.55 -10.15 3.22
N HIS A 65 4.08 -9.01 3.73
CA HIS A 65 2.98 -8.96 4.68
C HIS A 65 1.64 -8.59 4.01
N PRO A 66 0.55 -9.37 4.21
CA PRO A 66 -0.76 -9.08 3.61
C PRO A 66 -1.40 -7.75 4.10
N LYS A 67 -0.89 -7.20 5.21
CA LYS A 67 -1.29 -5.91 5.81
C LYS A 67 -0.20 -4.83 5.73
N GLY A 68 0.91 -5.09 5.02
CA GLY A 68 2.02 -4.13 4.91
C GLY A 68 1.56 -2.82 4.26
N LEU A 69 0.86 -2.92 3.13
CA LEU A 69 0.36 -1.74 2.41
C LEU A 69 -0.64 -0.93 3.24
N ASP A 70 -1.59 -1.58 3.92
CA ASP A 70 -2.56 -0.90 4.79
C ASP A 70 -1.86 -0.15 5.94
N THR A 71 -0.84 -0.78 6.54
CA THR A 71 -0.09 -0.16 7.64
C THR A 71 0.68 1.06 7.16
N LEU A 72 1.25 1.01 5.95
CA LEU A 72 1.92 2.14 5.34
C LEU A 72 0.94 3.30 5.08
N ILE A 73 -0.26 3.01 4.57
CA ILE A 73 -1.32 3.99 4.36
C ILE A 73 -1.73 4.63 5.69
N GLU A 74 -1.94 3.83 6.75
CA GLU A 74 -2.24 4.35 8.08
C GLU A 74 -1.12 5.25 8.61
N SER A 75 0.15 4.85 8.43
CA SER A 75 1.31 5.62 8.86
C SER A 75 1.34 7.00 8.19
N ILE A 76 1.21 7.03 6.87
CA ILE A 76 1.20 8.27 6.08
C ILE A 76 0.02 9.16 6.47
N LYS A 77 -1.15 8.55 6.69
CA LYS A 77 -2.36 9.27 7.15
C LYS A 77 -2.18 9.89 8.54
N CYS A 78 -1.44 9.22 9.42
CA CYS A 78 -1.13 9.71 10.76
C CYS A 78 -0.11 10.86 10.73
N GLU A 79 0.91 10.74 9.88
CA GLU A 79 1.99 11.73 9.75
C GLU A 79 1.55 13.05 9.10
N LYS A 80 0.43 13.06 8.35
CA LYS A 80 -0.22 14.23 7.69
C LYS A 80 0.68 15.13 6.84
N THR A 81 1.91 14.72 6.58
CA THR A 81 2.94 15.51 5.90
C THR A 81 3.08 15.11 4.43
N GLN A 82 2.46 14.01 4.02
CA GLN A 82 2.59 13.42 2.70
C GLN A 82 1.22 13.08 2.08
N ASN A 83 0.25 13.99 2.20
CA ASN A 83 -1.11 13.81 1.67
C ASN A 83 -1.13 13.45 0.18
N PHE A 84 -0.23 14.01 -0.63
CA PHE A 84 -0.11 13.66 -2.04
C PHE A 84 0.26 12.18 -2.26
N LEU A 85 1.11 11.64 -1.38
CA LEU A 85 1.49 10.23 -1.42
C LEU A 85 0.33 9.34 -0.98
N LEU A 86 -0.38 9.76 0.07
CA LEU A 86 -1.58 9.07 0.56
C LEU A 86 -2.63 8.96 -0.54
N GLU A 87 -2.95 10.07 -1.19
CA GLU A 87 -3.95 10.12 -2.26
C GLU A 87 -3.55 9.20 -3.42
N LYS A 88 -2.29 9.25 -3.84
CA LYS A 88 -1.79 8.41 -4.93
C LYS A 88 -1.79 6.92 -4.61
N ILE A 89 -1.39 6.54 -3.40
CA ILE A 89 -1.43 5.13 -2.96
C ILE A 89 -2.88 4.68 -2.83
N THR A 90 -3.74 5.50 -2.23
CA THR A 90 -5.16 5.20 -2.03
C THR A 90 -5.87 5.05 -3.37
N ASP A 91 -5.62 5.95 -4.32
CA ASP A 91 -6.14 5.86 -5.69
C ASP A 91 -5.69 4.57 -6.39
N ALA A 92 -4.41 4.23 -6.33
CA ALA A 92 -3.90 2.99 -6.93
C ALA A 92 -4.52 1.73 -6.31
N VAL A 93 -4.67 1.70 -4.97
CA VAL A 93 -5.31 0.59 -4.25
C VAL A 93 -6.80 0.50 -4.57
N LEU A 94 -7.51 1.63 -4.59
CA LEU A 94 -8.91 1.70 -4.97
C LEU A 94 -9.12 1.24 -6.40
N LYS A 95 -8.26 1.67 -7.32
CA LYS A 95 -8.29 1.27 -8.73
C LYS A 95 -8.08 -0.23 -8.87
N ALA A 96 -7.06 -0.79 -8.24
CA ALA A 96 -6.77 -2.22 -8.34
C ALA A 96 -7.84 -3.08 -7.65
N LYS A 97 -8.44 -2.60 -6.56
CA LYS A 97 -9.63 -3.19 -5.95
C LYS A 97 -10.84 -3.11 -6.89
N ASN A 98 -11.03 -1.98 -7.57
CA ASN A 98 -12.11 -1.79 -8.54
C ASN A 98 -11.93 -2.72 -9.75
N GLU A 99 -10.72 -2.85 -10.31
CA GLU A 99 -10.46 -3.78 -11.42
C GLU A 99 -10.77 -5.23 -11.04
N LYS A 100 -10.45 -5.64 -9.80
CA LYS A 100 -10.82 -6.97 -9.32
C LYS A 100 -12.32 -7.12 -9.08
N LEU A 101 -12.97 -6.08 -8.55
CA LEU A 101 -14.41 -6.04 -8.34
C LEU A 101 -15.19 -6.02 -9.66
N GLU A 102 -14.68 -5.34 -10.69
CA GLU A 102 -15.20 -5.35 -12.06
C GLU A 102 -14.98 -6.72 -12.72
N SER A 103 -13.84 -7.36 -12.46
CA SER A 103 -13.59 -8.75 -12.89
C SER A 103 -14.58 -9.75 -12.25
N LEU A 104 -15.03 -9.48 -11.02
CA LEU A 104 -16.09 -10.23 -10.33
C LEU A 104 -17.50 -9.82 -10.79
N LYS A 105 -17.71 -8.53 -11.11
CA LYS A 105 -18.98 -7.99 -11.63
C LYS A 105 -19.23 -8.32 -13.11
N GLY A 106 -18.21 -8.78 -13.84
CA GLY A 106 -18.36 -9.38 -15.17
C GLY A 106 -19.33 -10.58 -15.22
N THR A 107 -19.79 -11.09 -14.07
CA THR A 107 -20.80 -12.15 -13.97
C THR A 107 -22.15 -11.67 -13.39
N CYS A 108 -22.38 -10.37 -13.21
CA CYS A 108 -23.69 -9.85 -12.77
C CYS A 108 -24.17 -8.68 -13.65
N CYS A 109 -24.28 -8.94 -14.95
CA CYS A 109 -25.09 -8.12 -15.85
C CYS A 109 -26.16 -9.00 -16.53
N THR A 110 -27.04 -9.61 -15.74
CA THR A 110 -28.41 -9.89 -16.22
C THR A 110 -29.41 -9.67 -15.07
N ASN A 111 -30.29 -8.70 -15.29
CA ASN A 111 -31.59 -8.52 -14.65
C ASN A 111 -31.67 -8.08 -13.18
N CYS A 112 -31.41 -6.80 -12.93
CA CYS A 112 -32.27 -6.03 -12.02
C CYS A 112 -32.45 -4.61 -12.57
N MET A 113 -33.26 -4.44 -13.62
CA MET A 113 -33.80 -3.10 -13.89
C MET A 113 -34.73 -2.72 -12.73
N ALA A 114 -34.34 -1.64 -12.07
CA ALA A 114 -35.17 -0.62 -11.43
C ALA A 114 -36.14 -1.04 -10.31
N SER A 115 -35.80 -0.62 -9.09
CA SER A 115 -36.77 -0.29 -8.05
C SER A 115 -37.75 0.80 -8.51
N VAL A 116 -39.04 0.55 -8.28
CA VAL A 116 -40.06 1.43 -7.66
C VAL A 116 -39.91 2.95 -7.79
N CYS A 117 -40.92 3.61 -8.38
CA CYS A 117 -41.67 4.78 -7.88
C CYS A 117 -42.51 5.43 -9.01
N GLU A 118 -43.83 5.17 -9.07
CA GLU A 118 -44.95 6.12 -8.85
C GLU A 118 -46.29 5.38 -8.94
#